data_AF-A0A7S0QAY6-F1
#
_entry.id   AF-A0A7S0QAY6-F1
#
_cell.length_a   1.000
_cell.length_b   1.000
_cell.length_c   1.000
_cell.angle_alpha   90.00
_cell.angle_beta   90.00
_cell.angle_gamma   90.00
#
_symmetry.space_group_name_H-M   'P 1'
#
loop_
_entity.id
_entity.type
_entity.pdbx_description
1 polymer ?
#
loop_
_entity_poly.entity_id
_entity_poly.type
_entity_poly.pdbx_seq_one_letter_code
_entity_poly.pdbx_strand_id
1 'polypeptide(L)'
;NSNHAVRLSRCERRGRPAAALVSPATALVFVVFCSSLHCPAASSGYPFENNLTYPEPVRLAITIPLTSRGGPSEASMQEKVAALRIFSSFLPSFLSSAQMPRNSTDHFPCTFEFWIGYDRGDPVFDTDNGRILFEGQFRNAVREFEEQAFCGQHDDEREKTPRDSCVRLQVRPFNYTNTLTALWNGLNSEAYQDGCHYIFMPNDDLWMHTRGWPGAFMSALASSPVLPNLGVTGPWDRVSGQAGRGRRGGR
;
A
#
# COMPACT_ATOMS: atom_id res chain seq x y z
N ASN A 1 -6.49 -48.40 42.25
CA ASN A 1 -6.21 -47.19 41.46
C ASN A 1 -7.23 -47.04 40.36
N SER A 2 -8.30 -46.32 40.73
CA SER A 2 -9.18 -45.47 39.92
C SER A 2 -9.26 -45.71 38.40
N ASN A 3 -10.32 -46.43 38.00
CA ASN A 3 -10.97 -46.27 36.70
C ASN A 3 -11.95 -45.09 36.77
N HIS A 4 -11.71 -44.04 35.99
CA HIS A 4 -12.68 -42.95 35.81
C HIS A 4 -13.59 -43.25 34.61
N ALA A 5 -14.83 -43.65 34.88
CA ALA A 5 -15.92 -43.63 33.92
C ALA A 5 -16.64 -42.28 34.03
N VAL A 6 -16.66 -41.50 32.94
CA VAL A 6 -17.38 -40.23 32.85
C VAL A 6 -18.79 -40.47 32.34
N ARG A 7 -19.77 -40.02 33.13
CA ARG A 7 -21.21 -40.12 32.90
C ARG A 7 -21.67 -38.82 32.22
N LEU A 8 -22.14 -38.88 30.98
CA LEU A 8 -22.71 -37.73 30.26
C LEU A 8 -24.18 -37.54 30.65
N SER A 9 -24.51 -36.36 31.20
CA SER A 9 -25.88 -35.92 31.48
C SER A 9 -26.49 -35.22 30.27
N ARG A 10 -27.79 -35.50 30.05
CA ARG A 10 -28.65 -34.87 29.04
C ARG A 10 -28.78 -33.37 29.32
N CYS A 11 -28.49 -32.54 28.32
CA CYS A 11 -28.83 -31.13 28.30
C CYS A 11 -30.18 -30.95 27.59
N GLU A 12 -31.19 -30.48 28.34
CA GLU A 12 -32.52 -30.16 27.83
C GLU A 12 -32.48 -28.92 26.92
N ARG A 13 -33.06 -29.04 25.72
CA ARG A 13 -33.21 -27.94 24.77
C ARG A 13 -34.32 -26.99 25.23
N ARG A 14 -33.96 -25.77 25.65
CA ARG A 14 -34.90 -24.64 25.72
C ARG A 14 -35.09 -24.03 24.33
N GLY A 15 -36.36 -23.83 23.94
CA GLY A 15 -36.76 -23.23 22.68
C GLY A 15 -36.25 -21.80 22.51
N ARG A 16 -35.80 -21.47 21.30
CA ARG A 16 -35.46 -20.10 20.90
C ARG A 16 -36.71 -19.39 20.36
N PRO A 17 -36.94 -18.12 20.70
CA PRO A 17 -37.97 -17.31 20.06
C PRO A 17 -37.55 -16.95 18.63
N ALA A 18 -38.54 -16.75 17.76
CA ALA A 18 -38.37 -16.37 16.37
C ALA A 18 -37.61 -15.04 16.25
N ALA A 19 -36.45 -15.07 15.61
CA ALA A 19 -35.73 -13.87 15.21
C ALA A 19 -36.42 -13.26 13.98
N ALA A 20 -36.76 -11.98 14.07
CA ALA A 20 -37.27 -11.20 12.96
C ALA A 20 -36.23 -11.16 11.82
N LEU A 21 -36.67 -11.46 10.60
CA LEU A 21 -35.89 -11.24 9.38
C LEU A 21 -35.64 -9.72 9.23
N VAL A 22 -34.43 -9.28 9.55
CA VAL A 22 -33.93 -7.99 9.10
C VAL A 22 -33.38 -8.20 7.69
N SER A 23 -34.03 -7.58 6.72
CA SER A 23 -33.60 -7.58 5.32
C SER A 23 -32.19 -6.96 5.22
N PRO A 24 -31.21 -7.64 4.59
CA PRO A 24 -29.91 -7.04 4.37
C PRO A 24 -30.07 -5.95 3.30
N ALA A 25 -30.00 -4.69 3.71
CA ALA A 25 -29.85 -3.58 2.77
C ALA A 25 -28.53 -3.78 2.02
N THR A 26 -28.63 -4.15 0.75
CA THR A 26 -27.50 -4.27 -0.16
C THR A 26 -26.91 -2.87 -0.33
N ALA A 27 -25.78 -2.60 0.33
CA ALA A 27 -25.02 -1.39 0.11
C ALA A 27 -24.48 -1.41 -1.32
N LEU A 28 -25.10 -0.65 -2.21
CA LEU A 28 -24.64 -0.44 -3.58
C LEU A 28 -23.38 0.43 -3.51
N VAL A 29 -22.21 -0.16 -3.75
CA VAL A 29 -20.97 0.60 -3.90
C VAL A 29 -21.00 1.28 -5.27
N PHE A 30 -21.28 2.58 -5.29
CA PHE A 30 -21.18 3.39 -6.50
C PHE A 30 -19.71 3.68 -6.78
N VAL A 31 -19.16 3.04 -7.81
CA VAL A 31 -17.86 3.45 -8.38
C VAL A 31 -18.12 4.66 -9.26
N VAL A 32 -17.82 5.86 -8.75
CA VAL A 32 -17.96 7.11 -9.51
C VAL A 32 -16.81 7.21 -10.51
N PHE A 33 -17.11 7.03 -11.79
CA PHE A 33 -16.15 7.26 -12.88
C PHE A 33 -16.29 8.71 -13.39
N CYS A 34 -15.43 9.60 -12.91
CA CYS A 34 -15.35 10.97 -13.43
C CYS A 34 -14.77 10.97 -14.85
N SER A 35 -15.64 11.17 -15.86
CA SER A 35 -15.30 11.02 -17.29
C SER A 35 -14.69 12.26 -17.96
N SER A 36 -14.54 13.36 -17.22
CA SER A 36 -14.09 14.63 -17.79
C SER A 36 -13.66 15.60 -16.71
N LEU A 37 -12.53 15.30 -16.07
CA LEU A 37 -11.78 16.31 -15.34
C LEU A 37 -10.79 16.96 -16.32
N HIS A 38 -11.20 18.07 -16.94
CA HIS A 38 -10.23 19.13 -17.12
C HIS A 38 -9.81 19.51 -15.70
N CYS A 39 -8.67 18.99 -15.24
CA CYS A 39 -8.03 19.57 -14.07
C CYS A 39 -7.44 20.90 -14.56
N PRO A 40 -8.05 22.07 -14.31
CA PRO A 40 -7.26 23.30 -14.35
C PRO A 40 -6.04 23.03 -13.47
N ALA A 41 -4.86 23.46 -13.90
CA ALA A 41 -3.64 23.33 -13.12
C ALA A 41 -4.00 23.60 -11.66
N ALA A 42 -4.07 22.54 -10.85
CA ALA A 42 -4.57 22.65 -9.50
C ALA A 42 -3.65 23.68 -8.87
N SER A 43 -4.22 24.79 -8.41
CA SER A 43 -3.44 25.78 -7.67
C SER A 43 -2.65 25.00 -6.63
N SER A 44 -1.35 25.25 -6.53
CA SER A 44 -0.40 24.50 -5.70
C SER A 44 -0.77 24.37 -4.22
N GLY A 45 -1.85 25.04 -3.77
CA GLY A 45 -2.51 24.74 -2.50
C GLY A 45 -3.17 23.38 -2.51
N TYR A 46 -2.56 22.43 -1.80
CA TYR A 46 -3.20 21.16 -1.44
C TYR A 46 -4.57 21.42 -0.78
N PRO A 47 -5.68 20.82 -1.25
CA PRO A 47 -7.02 21.13 -0.78
C PRO A 47 -7.37 20.39 0.54
N PHE A 48 -6.46 20.37 1.51
CA PHE A 48 -6.62 19.65 2.79
C PHE A 48 -7.27 20.46 3.92
N GLU A 49 -7.89 21.62 3.64
CA GLU A 49 -8.68 22.35 4.66
C GLU A 49 -10.00 21.65 5.07
N ASN A 50 -10.25 20.42 4.61
CA ASN A 50 -11.39 19.63 5.07
C ASN A 50 -11.09 18.98 6.42
N ASN A 51 -11.71 19.52 7.48
CA ASN A 51 -11.97 19.10 8.88
C ASN A 51 -11.68 17.67 9.41
N LEU A 52 -11.19 16.71 8.63
CA LEU A 52 -10.57 15.49 9.12
C LEU A 52 -9.08 15.78 9.29
N THR A 53 -8.72 16.31 10.46
CA THR A 53 -7.34 16.51 10.90
C THR A 53 -6.64 15.15 10.97
N TYR A 54 -6.09 14.67 9.86
CA TYR A 54 -5.03 13.68 9.95
C TYR A 54 -3.87 14.32 10.70
N PRO A 55 -3.21 13.58 11.61
CA PRO A 55 -1.96 14.07 12.18
C PRO A 55 -0.99 14.30 11.02
N GLU A 56 -0.39 15.49 10.96
CA GLU A 56 0.77 15.68 10.10
C GLU A 56 1.94 14.89 10.69
N PRO A 57 2.64 14.05 9.88
CA PRO A 57 2.44 13.79 8.46
C PRO A 57 1.43 12.65 8.15
N VAL A 58 0.75 12.75 7.00
CA VAL A 58 -0.07 11.71 6.38
C VAL A 58 0.80 10.50 5.99
N ARG A 59 0.48 9.31 6.49
CA ARG A 59 1.22 8.08 6.16
C ARG A 59 0.52 7.31 5.04
N LEU A 60 1.20 7.13 3.91
CA LEU A 60 0.75 6.34 2.77
C LEU A 60 1.55 5.03 2.71
N ALA A 61 0.88 3.91 2.97
CA ALA A 61 1.47 2.59 2.83
C ALA A 61 1.54 2.17 1.36
N ILE A 62 2.72 1.73 0.93
CA ILE A 62 2.97 1.09 -0.37
C ILE A 62 3.18 -0.40 -0.09
N THR A 63 2.15 -1.21 -0.30
CA THR A 63 2.15 -2.64 0.07
C THR A 63 2.50 -3.52 -1.13
N ILE A 64 3.67 -4.16 -1.09
CA ILE A 64 4.24 -4.89 -2.22
C ILE A 64 4.60 -6.32 -1.80
N PRO A 65 3.87 -7.33 -2.27
CA PRO A 65 4.30 -8.71 -2.16
C PRO A 65 5.47 -8.94 -3.12
N LEU A 66 6.56 -9.49 -2.62
CA LEU A 66 7.75 -9.83 -3.38
C LEU A 66 8.07 -11.32 -3.27
N THR A 67 8.72 -11.83 -4.31
CA THR A 67 9.43 -13.10 -4.25
C THR A 67 10.72 -13.02 -5.06
N SER A 68 11.75 -13.70 -4.57
CA SER A 68 13.00 -13.92 -5.32
C SER A 68 13.06 -15.31 -5.99
N ARG A 69 11.99 -16.11 -5.84
CA ARG A 69 11.89 -17.44 -6.45
C ARG A 69 11.91 -17.33 -7.99
N GLY A 70 12.53 -18.32 -8.62
CA GLY A 70 12.66 -18.36 -10.08
C GLY A 70 13.89 -17.62 -10.64
N GLY A 71 14.68 -16.96 -9.79
CA GLY A 71 16.00 -16.47 -10.18
C GLY A 71 17.02 -17.60 -10.43
N PRO A 72 18.13 -17.33 -11.14
CA PRO A 72 19.17 -18.32 -11.40
C PRO A 72 19.76 -18.88 -10.10
N SER A 73 19.85 -20.22 -9.98
CA SER A 73 20.33 -20.90 -8.77
C SER A 73 21.75 -20.47 -8.38
N GLU A 74 22.62 -20.38 -9.39
CA GLU A 74 24.06 -20.09 -9.27
C GLU A 74 24.39 -18.61 -9.05
N ALA A 75 23.40 -17.71 -9.17
CA ALA A 75 23.66 -16.29 -8.93
C ALA A 75 24.00 -16.03 -7.46
N SER A 76 24.96 -15.15 -7.26
CA SER A 76 25.30 -14.61 -5.95
C SER A 76 24.08 -13.92 -5.32
N MET A 77 24.08 -13.81 -4.00
CA MET A 77 22.98 -13.13 -3.29
C MET A 77 22.81 -11.67 -3.78
N GLN A 78 23.93 -10.99 -4.06
CA GLN A 78 23.93 -9.63 -4.59
C GLN A 78 23.24 -9.55 -5.97
N GLU A 79 23.53 -10.49 -6.87
CA GLU A 79 22.89 -10.55 -8.19
C GLU A 79 21.40 -10.87 -8.07
N LYS A 80 21.02 -11.77 -7.15
CA LYS A 80 19.60 -12.09 -6.89
C LYS A 80 18.81 -10.88 -6.40
N VAL A 81 19.37 -10.13 -5.45
CA VAL A 81 18.77 -8.88 -4.95
C VAL A 81 18.69 -7.84 -6.06
N ALA A 82 19.78 -7.63 -6.80
CA ALA A 82 19.83 -6.64 -7.88
C ALA A 82 18.86 -6.96 -9.03
N ALA A 83 18.56 -8.24 -9.25
CA ALA A 83 17.62 -8.70 -10.27
C ALA A 83 16.14 -8.56 -9.89
N LEU A 84 15.81 -8.21 -8.63
CA LEU A 84 14.41 -8.01 -8.23
C LEU A 84 13.78 -6.86 -9.03
N ARG A 85 12.57 -7.10 -9.55
CA ARG A 85 11.88 -6.15 -10.44
C ARG A 85 11.57 -4.81 -9.78
N ILE A 86 11.41 -4.81 -8.46
CA ILE A 86 11.27 -3.58 -7.68
C ILE A 86 12.41 -2.59 -7.96
N PHE A 87 13.65 -3.04 -8.16
CA PHE A 87 14.80 -2.15 -8.40
C PHE A 87 14.99 -1.74 -9.85
N SER A 88 14.49 -2.51 -10.81
CA SER A 88 14.61 -2.20 -12.24
C SER A 88 13.38 -1.50 -12.82
N SER A 89 12.22 -1.64 -12.16
CA SER A 89 10.92 -1.19 -12.68
C SER A 89 10.22 -0.25 -11.69
N PHE A 90 9.65 -0.82 -10.61
CA PHE A 90 8.74 -0.08 -9.75
C PHE A 90 9.41 1.08 -9.02
N LEU A 91 10.43 0.83 -8.21
CA LEU A 91 11.04 1.84 -7.35
C LEU A 91 11.58 3.05 -8.15
N PRO A 92 12.37 2.88 -9.24
CA PRO A 92 12.81 4.03 -10.02
C PRO A 92 11.64 4.87 -10.58
N SER A 93 10.61 4.21 -11.11
CA SER A 93 9.47 4.93 -11.68
C SER A 93 8.59 5.59 -10.62
N PHE A 94 8.41 4.94 -9.46
CA PHE A 94 7.75 5.50 -8.29
C PHE A 94 8.46 6.79 -7.85
N LEU A 95 9.78 6.74 -7.63
CA LEU A 95 10.56 7.90 -7.16
C LEU A 95 10.48 9.06 -8.17
N SER A 96 10.47 8.75 -9.47
CA SER A 96 10.32 9.77 -10.52
C SER A 96 8.91 10.38 -10.64
N SER A 97 7.88 9.65 -10.19
CA SER A 97 6.47 10.00 -10.43
C SER A 97 5.73 10.50 -9.20
N ALA A 98 6.16 10.12 -7.98
CA ALA A 98 5.53 10.56 -6.75
C ALA A 98 5.48 12.10 -6.61
N GLN A 99 6.44 12.82 -7.23
CA GLN A 99 6.53 14.30 -7.27
C GLN A 99 6.33 14.94 -5.90
N MET A 100 7.36 14.86 -5.07
CA MET A 100 7.46 15.69 -3.88
C MET A 100 7.62 17.16 -4.30
N PRO A 101 6.98 18.11 -3.60
CA PRO A 101 7.29 19.51 -3.73
C PRO A 101 8.78 19.72 -3.49
N ARG A 102 9.35 20.59 -4.32
CA ARG A 102 10.77 20.94 -4.29
C ARG A 102 11.05 22.21 -3.49
N ASN A 103 9.99 22.93 -3.14
CA ASN A 103 10.08 24.19 -2.42
C ASN A 103 9.72 23.96 -0.96
N SER A 104 10.51 24.52 -0.06
CA SER A 104 10.30 24.43 1.40
C SER A 104 8.96 25.00 1.86
N THR A 105 8.35 25.89 1.08
CA THR A 105 7.05 26.50 1.36
C THR A 105 5.88 25.59 1.04
N ASP A 106 6.09 24.59 0.19
CA ASP A 106 5.08 23.61 -0.20
C ASP A 106 5.33 22.34 0.61
N HIS A 107 4.86 22.28 1.85
CA HIS A 107 4.95 21.05 2.63
C HIS A 107 4.16 19.96 1.91
N PHE A 108 4.81 18.86 1.53
CA PHE A 108 4.10 17.62 1.27
C PHE A 108 4.05 16.86 2.58
N PRO A 109 2.90 16.89 3.27
CA PRO A 109 2.80 16.34 4.60
C PRO A 109 2.63 14.84 4.49
N CYS A 110 3.45 14.12 3.72
CA CYS A 110 3.27 12.69 3.55
C CYS A 110 4.57 11.88 3.64
N THR A 111 4.48 10.81 4.41
CA THR A 111 5.50 9.76 4.54
C THR A 111 5.04 8.55 3.73
N PHE A 112 5.87 8.09 2.81
CA PHE A 112 5.71 6.82 2.12
C PHE A 112 6.28 5.70 2.98
N GLU A 113 5.46 4.71 3.32
CA GLU A 113 5.90 3.54 4.07
C GLU A 113 5.81 2.31 3.17
N PHE A 114 6.96 1.79 2.75
CA PHE A 114 7.05 0.60 1.92
C PHE A 114 6.93 -0.64 2.81
N TRP A 115 5.86 -1.38 2.62
CA TRP A 115 5.58 -2.63 3.31
C TRP A 115 5.79 -3.78 2.33
N ILE A 116 6.94 -4.45 2.46
CA ILE A 116 7.38 -5.54 1.61
C ILE A 116 7.01 -6.87 2.26
N GLY A 117 6.08 -7.60 1.67
CA GLY A 117 5.65 -8.90 2.16
C GLY A 117 6.26 -10.03 1.35
N TYR A 118 6.64 -11.12 1.99
CA TYR A 118 7.15 -12.30 1.28
C TYR A 118 6.73 -13.59 1.98
N ASP A 119 6.64 -14.67 1.21
CA ASP A 119 6.34 -16.01 1.73
C ASP A 119 7.59 -16.62 2.39
N ARG A 120 7.41 -17.33 3.51
CA ARG A 120 8.50 -18.17 4.06
C ARG A 120 8.97 -19.21 3.04
N GLY A 121 10.24 -19.56 3.12
CA GLY A 121 11.02 -20.26 2.12
C GLY A 121 11.46 -19.38 0.93
N ASP A 122 11.60 -18.07 1.08
CA ASP A 122 12.12 -17.20 0.01
C ASP A 122 13.66 -17.12 0.05
N PRO A 123 14.37 -17.44 -1.06
CA PRO A 123 15.83 -17.53 -1.07
C PRO A 123 16.57 -16.26 -0.64
N VAL A 124 16.01 -15.08 -0.91
CA VAL A 124 16.62 -13.80 -0.54
C VAL A 124 16.17 -13.41 0.85
N PHE A 125 14.86 -13.38 1.09
CA PHE A 125 14.30 -12.72 2.26
C PHE A 125 14.34 -13.54 3.56
N ASP A 126 14.52 -14.86 3.49
CA ASP A 126 14.74 -15.70 4.68
C ASP A 126 16.19 -15.83 5.13
N THR A 127 17.11 -15.14 4.45
CA THR A 127 18.51 -15.05 4.88
C THR A 127 18.82 -13.65 5.37
N ASP A 128 19.56 -13.54 6.47
CA ASP A 128 19.98 -12.23 7.00
C ASP A 128 20.78 -11.45 5.97
N ASN A 129 21.70 -12.14 5.26
CA ASN A 129 22.51 -11.53 4.21
C ASN A 129 21.65 -10.97 3.07
N GLY A 130 20.71 -11.77 2.54
CA GLY A 130 19.82 -11.32 1.46
C GLY A 130 18.95 -10.14 1.88
N ARG A 131 18.42 -10.15 3.12
CA ARG A 131 17.65 -9.02 3.67
C ARG A 131 18.50 -7.77 3.84
N ILE A 132 19.71 -7.87 4.41
CA ILE A 132 20.62 -6.74 4.59
C ILE A 132 20.97 -6.10 3.24
N LEU A 133 21.27 -6.94 2.23
CA LEU A 133 21.56 -6.47 0.88
C LEU A 133 20.35 -5.79 0.24
N PHE A 134 19.16 -6.36 0.37
CA PHE A 134 17.91 -5.76 -0.11
C PHE A 134 17.67 -4.39 0.51
N GLU A 135 17.70 -4.29 1.84
CA GLU A 135 17.46 -3.03 2.54
C GLU A 135 18.56 -2.00 2.24
N GLY A 136 19.81 -2.44 2.11
CA GLY A 136 20.92 -1.57 1.71
C GLY A 136 20.73 -1.01 0.29
N GLN A 137 20.34 -1.85 -0.66
CA GLN A 137 20.05 -1.41 -2.03
C GLN A 137 18.83 -0.48 -2.08
N PHE A 138 17.78 -0.77 -1.31
CA PHE A 138 16.62 0.11 -1.19
C PHE A 138 17.00 1.48 -0.63
N ARG A 139 17.73 1.51 0.51
CA ARG A 139 18.21 2.75 1.14
C ARG A 139 19.06 3.58 0.19
N ASN A 140 19.96 2.94 -0.56
CA ASN A 140 20.78 3.63 -1.56
C ASN A 140 19.93 4.25 -2.67
N ALA A 141 18.90 3.55 -3.15
CA ALA A 141 18.02 4.04 -4.21
C ALA A 141 17.14 5.22 -3.75
N VAL A 142 16.67 5.20 -2.49
CA VAL A 142 15.82 6.28 -1.97
C VAL A 142 16.63 7.50 -1.50
N ARG A 143 17.92 7.34 -1.18
CA ARG A 143 18.76 8.44 -0.68
C ARG A 143 18.76 9.66 -1.61
N GLU A 144 18.96 9.46 -2.91
CA GLU A 144 18.94 10.57 -3.88
C GLU A 144 17.58 11.26 -3.95
N PHE A 145 16.50 10.50 -3.77
CA PHE A 145 15.15 11.03 -3.73
C PHE A 145 14.90 11.84 -2.45
N GLU A 146 15.37 11.36 -1.30
CA GLU A 146 15.24 12.06 -0.01
C GLU A 146 16.11 13.32 0.07
N GLU A 147 17.27 13.36 -0.58
CA GLU A 147 18.10 14.56 -0.69
C GLU A 147 17.42 15.67 -1.49
N GLN A 148 16.59 15.30 -2.47
CA GLN A 148 15.85 16.24 -3.31
C GLN A 148 14.48 16.61 -2.72
N ALA A 149 13.91 15.77 -1.87
CA ALA A 149 12.64 15.99 -1.22
C ALA A 149 12.84 16.78 0.08
N PHE A 150 12.00 17.78 0.32
CA PHE A 150 12.05 18.57 1.56
C PHE A 150 11.40 17.79 2.73
N CYS A 151 12.01 16.66 3.08
CA CYS A 151 11.50 15.73 4.07
C CYS A 151 11.72 16.25 5.48
N GLY A 152 10.64 16.75 6.09
CA GLY A 152 10.58 16.98 7.53
C GLY A 152 11.60 17.99 8.06
N GLN A 153 12.09 18.93 7.23
CA GLN A 153 12.77 20.10 7.76
C GLN A 153 11.75 20.99 8.46
N HIS A 154 11.50 20.68 9.73
CA HIS A 154 11.11 21.69 10.68
C HIS A 154 12.28 22.66 10.84
N ASP A 155 12.00 23.96 10.83
CA ASP A 155 12.98 25.04 11.04
C ASP A 155 13.63 25.01 12.45
N ASP A 156 13.24 24.06 13.30
CA ASP A 156 13.91 23.79 14.57
C ASP A 156 15.23 23.08 14.29
N GLU A 157 16.36 23.67 14.73
CA GLU A 157 17.73 23.13 14.63
C GLU A 157 17.95 21.81 15.39
N ARG A 158 16.90 21.05 15.68
CA ARG A 158 17.00 19.73 16.31
C ARG A 158 17.74 18.76 15.40
N GLU A 159 18.58 17.95 16.04
CA GLU A 159 19.29 16.85 15.43
C GLU A 159 18.32 15.95 14.66
N LYS A 160 18.55 15.79 13.35
CA LYS A 160 17.77 14.90 12.47
C LYS A 160 17.74 13.51 13.08
N THR A 161 16.55 13.05 13.46
CA THR A 161 16.35 11.69 13.91
C THR A 161 16.04 10.80 12.70
N PRO A 162 16.33 9.49 12.75
CA PRO A 162 15.91 8.55 11.71
C PRO A 162 14.39 8.53 11.44
N ARG A 163 13.57 9.15 12.30
CA ARG A 163 12.12 9.28 12.12
C ARG A 163 11.73 10.34 11.09
N ASP A 164 12.66 11.20 10.68
CA ASP A 164 12.41 12.37 9.83
C ASP A 164 12.48 12.04 8.32
N SER A 165 12.74 10.78 7.97
CA SER A 165 12.69 10.30 6.59
C SER A 165 11.25 10.26 6.05
N CYS A 166 11.05 10.75 4.82
CA CYS A 166 9.77 10.57 4.12
C CYS A 166 9.56 9.16 3.58
N VAL A 167 10.60 8.30 3.56
CA VAL A 167 10.52 6.97 2.96
C VAL A 167 10.97 5.92 3.95
N ARG A 168 10.01 5.17 4.50
CA ARG A 168 10.27 4.09 5.46
C ARG A 168 10.15 2.74 4.78
N LEU A 169 10.89 1.75 5.28
CA LEU A 169 10.85 0.38 4.79
C LEU A 169 10.52 -0.59 5.93
N GLN A 170 9.54 -1.45 5.70
CA GLN A 170 9.14 -2.56 6.57
C GLN A 170 9.14 -3.84 5.74
N VAL A 171 9.95 -4.83 6.12
CA VAL A 171 9.97 -6.15 5.47
C VAL A 171 9.31 -7.17 6.39
N ARG A 172 8.33 -7.92 5.87
CA ARG A 172 7.44 -8.78 6.67
C ARG A 172 7.33 -10.20 6.09
N PRO A 173 7.72 -11.24 6.86
CA PRO A 173 7.45 -12.62 6.49
C PRO A 173 5.99 -12.97 6.75
N PHE A 174 5.40 -13.75 5.85
CA PHE A 174 4.09 -14.36 6.08
C PHE A 174 4.15 -15.88 5.96
N ASN A 175 3.32 -16.54 6.77
CA ASN A 175 3.15 -18.00 6.75
C ASN A 175 2.09 -18.44 5.73
N TYR A 176 2.07 -17.80 4.57
CA TYR A 176 1.22 -18.19 3.46
C TYR A 176 2.05 -19.00 2.46
N THR A 177 1.38 -19.75 1.59
CA THR A 177 2.04 -20.50 0.53
C THR A 177 1.45 -20.08 -0.80
N ASN A 178 2.22 -19.30 -1.58
CA ASN A 178 1.92 -18.92 -2.96
C ASN A 178 0.53 -18.25 -3.14
N THR A 179 0.04 -17.54 -2.12
CA THR A 179 -1.25 -16.84 -2.18
C THR A 179 -1.02 -15.33 -2.12
N LEU A 180 -0.79 -14.74 -3.30
CA LEU A 180 -0.55 -13.30 -3.46
C LEU A 180 -1.61 -12.44 -2.74
N THR A 181 -2.88 -12.81 -2.85
CA THR A 181 -3.98 -12.11 -2.17
C THR A 181 -3.85 -12.18 -0.64
N ALA A 182 -3.39 -13.29 -0.08
CA ALA A 182 -3.19 -13.41 1.36
C ALA A 182 -2.04 -12.52 1.84
N LEU A 183 -0.96 -12.43 1.07
CA LEU A 183 0.14 -11.50 1.34
C LEU A 183 -0.33 -10.05 1.35
N TRP A 184 -1.09 -9.61 0.34
CA TRP A 184 -1.67 -8.27 0.33
C TRP A 184 -2.57 -8.01 1.54
N ASN A 185 -3.46 -8.94 1.88
CA ASN A 185 -4.34 -8.78 3.03
C ASN A 185 -3.54 -8.66 4.35
N GLY A 186 -2.48 -9.46 4.50
CA GLY A 186 -1.57 -9.37 5.64
C GLY A 186 -0.86 -8.02 5.73
N LEU A 187 -0.23 -7.58 4.63
CA LEU A 187 0.45 -6.30 4.56
C LEU A 187 -0.48 -5.12 4.84
N ASN A 188 -1.66 -5.11 4.22
CA ASN A 188 -2.64 -4.04 4.40
C ASN A 188 -3.15 -3.99 5.85
N SER A 189 -3.37 -5.16 6.47
CA SER A 189 -3.77 -5.25 7.87
C SER A 189 -2.69 -4.70 8.79
N GLU A 190 -1.42 -5.06 8.59
CA GLU A 190 -0.32 -4.55 9.40
C GLU A 190 -0.11 -3.05 9.22
N ALA A 191 -0.11 -2.55 7.98
CA ALA A 191 0.03 -1.13 7.69
C ALA A 191 -1.11 -0.30 8.32
N TYR A 192 -2.35 -0.79 8.25
CA TYR A 192 -3.50 -0.16 8.90
C TYR A 192 -3.37 -0.14 10.42
N GLN A 193 -2.98 -1.28 11.03
CA GLN A 193 -2.77 -1.37 12.47
C GLN A 193 -1.63 -0.47 12.96
N ASP A 194 -0.61 -0.27 12.13
CA ASP A 194 0.50 0.64 12.42
C ASP A 194 0.11 2.11 12.26
N GLY A 195 -1.10 2.42 11.77
CA GLY A 195 -1.62 3.78 11.65
C GLY A 195 -1.33 4.46 10.32
N CYS A 196 -1.15 3.71 9.23
CA CYS A 196 -1.17 4.28 7.88
C CYS A 196 -2.58 4.74 7.52
N HIS A 197 -2.69 5.92 6.89
CA HIS A 197 -3.99 6.52 6.55
C HIS A 197 -4.51 6.05 5.19
N TYR A 198 -3.59 5.80 4.26
CA TYR A 198 -3.89 5.36 2.91
C TYR A 198 -3.06 4.14 2.56
N ILE A 199 -3.57 3.30 1.66
CA ILE A 199 -2.89 2.10 1.17
C ILE A 199 -2.89 2.12 -0.36
N PHE A 200 -1.72 1.91 -0.94
CA PHE A 200 -1.51 1.70 -2.36
C PHE A 200 -0.89 0.33 -2.57
N MET A 201 -1.51 -0.51 -3.41
CA MET A 201 -1.15 -1.92 -3.62
C MET A 201 -0.58 -2.16 -5.04
N PRO A 202 0.64 -1.70 -5.35
CA PRO A 202 1.23 -1.96 -6.66
C PRO A 202 1.82 -3.37 -6.75
N ASN A 203 1.96 -3.87 -7.98
CA ASN A 203 2.91 -4.95 -8.26
C ASN A 203 4.34 -4.40 -8.28
N ASP A 204 5.32 -5.27 -8.10
CA ASP A 204 6.74 -4.93 -8.09
C ASP A 204 7.34 -4.64 -9.47
N ASP A 205 6.60 -4.97 -10.53
CA ASP A 205 6.96 -4.74 -11.92
C ASP A 205 6.17 -3.60 -12.59
N LEU A 206 5.36 -2.87 -11.81
CA LEU A 206 4.58 -1.73 -12.30
C LEU A 206 5.50 -0.57 -12.71
N TRP A 207 5.25 0.02 -13.88
CA TRP A 207 5.85 1.29 -14.29
C TRP A 207 4.89 2.47 -14.12
N MET A 208 5.33 3.49 -13.39
CA MET A 208 4.55 4.69 -13.10
C MET A 208 5.05 5.89 -13.92
N HIS A 209 4.21 6.41 -14.82
CA HIS A 209 4.55 7.57 -15.65
C HIS A 209 3.85 8.86 -15.20
N THR A 210 2.64 8.75 -14.66
CA THR A 210 1.84 9.90 -14.23
C THR A 210 2.44 10.51 -12.99
N ARG A 211 2.86 11.77 -13.09
CA ARG A 211 3.45 12.46 -11.96
C ARG A 211 2.39 13.07 -11.02
N GLY A 212 2.72 13.21 -9.74
CA GLY A 212 1.83 13.81 -8.73
C GLY A 212 0.63 12.95 -8.37
N TRP A 213 0.68 11.66 -8.74
CA TRP A 213 -0.40 10.72 -8.52
C TRP A 213 -0.79 10.53 -7.04
N PRO A 214 0.12 10.59 -6.03
CA PRO A 214 -0.31 10.38 -4.64
C PRO A 214 -1.30 11.45 -4.20
N GLY A 215 -1.00 12.72 -4.49
CA GLY A 215 -1.88 13.84 -4.21
C GLY A 215 -3.23 13.73 -4.93
N ALA A 216 -3.21 13.33 -6.21
CA ALA A 216 -4.43 13.12 -6.98
C ALA A 216 -5.32 12.01 -6.39
N PHE A 217 -4.74 10.88 -5.98
CA PHE A 217 -5.49 9.78 -5.37
C PHE A 217 -6.05 10.16 -4.00
N MET A 218 -5.23 10.77 -3.14
CA MET A 218 -5.68 11.23 -1.83
C MET A 218 -6.79 12.28 -1.95
N SER A 219 -6.65 13.24 -2.88
CA SER A 219 -7.68 14.25 -3.13
C SER A 219 -9.00 13.64 -3.60
N ALA A 220 -8.95 12.63 -4.48
CA ALA A 220 -10.13 11.91 -4.94
C ALA A 220 -10.85 11.19 -3.78
N LEU A 221 -10.09 10.54 -2.88
CA LEU A 221 -10.66 9.87 -1.70
C LEU A 221 -11.20 10.88 -0.68
N ALA A 222 -10.46 11.96 -0.41
CA ALA A 222 -10.88 13.04 0.49
C ALA A 222 -12.19 13.70 0.04
N SER A 223 -12.43 13.75 -1.27
CA SER A 223 -13.64 14.32 -1.88
C SER A 223 -14.78 13.31 -2.05
N SER A 224 -14.68 12.12 -1.46
CA SER A 224 -15.71 11.08 -1.57
C SER A 224 -17.07 11.57 -1.07
N PRO A 225 -18.16 11.44 -1.87
CA PRO A 225 -19.48 11.94 -1.52
C PRO A 225 -20.20 11.07 -0.47
N VAL A 226 -19.71 9.86 -0.21
CA VAL A 226 -20.28 8.94 0.78
C VAL A 226 -19.74 9.28 2.18
N LEU A 227 -18.41 9.32 2.29
CA LEU A 227 -17.69 9.69 3.49
C LEU A 227 -16.28 10.10 3.06
N PRO A 228 -15.77 11.27 3.46
CA PRO A 228 -14.41 11.67 3.12
C PRO A 228 -13.39 10.61 3.51
N ASN A 229 -12.44 10.36 2.61
CA ASN A 229 -11.39 9.33 2.71
C ASN A 229 -11.89 7.88 2.66
N LEU A 230 -13.19 7.65 2.43
CA LEU A 230 -13.75 6.32 2.20
C LEU A 230 -13.88 6.05 0.70
N GLY A 231 -13.25 4.97 0.24
CA GLY A 231 -13.45 4.45 -1.10
C GLY A 231 -12.21 3.75 -1.65
N VAL A 232 -12.24 3.51 -2.96
CA VAL A 232 -11.10 3.03 -3.73
C VAL A 232 -10.95 3.96 -4.92
N THR A 233 -9.72 4.35 -5.20
CA THR A 233 -9.36 5.10 -6.40
C THR A 233 -8.22 4.39 -7.10
N GLY A 234 -8.01 4.71 -8.37
CA GLY A 234 -6.96 4.08 -9.17
C GLY A 234 -6.68 4.86 -10.44
N PRO A 235 -5.61 4.51 -11.14
CA PRO A 235 -5.27 5.13 -12.41
C PRO A 235 -6.36 4.84 -13.45
N TRP A 236 -6.63 5.82 -14.30
CA TRP A 236 -7.38 5.59 -15.52
C TRP A 236 -6.40 5.25 -16.64
N ASP A 237 -6.16 3.96 -16.86
CA ASP A 237 -5.34 3.49 -17.98
C ASP A 237 -6.22 2.98 -19.15
N ARG A 238 -5.73 3.13 -20.39
CA ARG A 238 -6.49 2.72 -21.59
C ARG A 238 -6.68 1.21 -21.72
N VAL A 239 -5.78 0.41 -21.18
CA VAL A 239 -5.80 -1.06 -21.14
C VAL A 239 -6.84 -1.56 -20.14
N SER A 240 -6.89 -1.02 -18.92
CA SER A 240 -7.92 -1.33 -17.92
C SER A 240 -9.30 -0.82 -18.33
N GLY A 241 -9.39 0.29 -19.07
CA GLY A 241 -10.64 0.80 -19.64
C GLY A 241 -11.24 -0.04 -20.78
N GLN A 242 -10.45 -0.88 -21.45
CA GLN A 242 -10.93 -1.75 -22.53
C GLN A 242 -11.50 -3.08 -22.05
N ALA A 243 -11.09 -3.57 -20.87
CA ALA A 243 -11.63 -4.81 -20.31
C ALA A 243 -13.14 -4.71 -20.00
N GLY A 244 -13.67 -3.50 -19.77
CA GLY A 244 -15.10 -3.25 -19.55
C GLY A 244 -15.92 -2.99 -20.82
N ARG A 245 -15.27 -2.69 -21.96
CA ARG A 245 -15.96 -2.50 -23.25
C ARG A 245 -15.86 -3.77 -24.05
N GLY A 246 -16.55 -4.81 -23.57
CA GLY A 246 -16.81 -6.00 -24.36
C GLY A 246 -17.24 -5.57 -25.76
N ARG A 247 -16.50 -6.03 -26.77
CA ARG A 247 -16.86 -5.93 -28.19
C ARG A 247 -18.35 -6.24 -28.31
N ARG A 248 -19.19 -5.22 -28.44
CA ARG A 248 -20.54 -5.42 -28.99
C ARG A 248 -20.28 -5.85 -30.42
N GLY A 249 -20.32 -7.16 -30.64
CA GLY A 249 -20.24 -7.75 -31.97
C GLY A 249 -21.35 -7.12 -32.81
N GLY A 250 -20.97 -6.25 -33.73
CA GLY A 250 -21.79 -5.93 -34.87
C GLY A 250 -21.93 -7.22 -35.69
N ARG A 251 -23.16 -7.70 -35.78
CA ARG A 251 -23.61 -8.59 -36.86
C ARG A 251 -23.74 -7.78 -38.14
#